data_AF-A0AAV8T914-F1
#
_entry.id   AF-A0AAV8T914-F1
#
_cell.length_a   1.000
_cell.length_b   1.000
_cell.length_c   1.000
_cell.angle_alpha   90.00
_cell.angle_beta   90.00
_cell.angle_gamma   90.00
#
_symmetry.space_group_name_H-M   'P 1'
#
loop_
_entity.id
_entity.type
_entity.pdbx_description
1 polymer ?
#
loop_
_entity_poly.entity_id
_entity_poly.type
_entity_poly.pdbx_seq_one_letter_code
_entity_poly.pdbx_strand_id
1 'polypeptide(L)'
;MSSSLLLLLLSLNISLVLLAYAAHETAPKGVDPENPVLDVTPSPLYGKLSGLGSKDILYCERVRVSGHSRLKLQSYANSFRVTLSPSLVIPERLHGRIQICFHRNASLNLCHCGMDEWKTVQKGLWNSVLSLFDERYLDVKFIGEIHGSVTVAMAEDIKGPT
;
A
#
# COMPACT_ATOMS: atom_id res chain seq x y z
N MET A 1 -42.74 24.55 -14.54
CA MET A 1 -42.19 23.18 -14.38
C MET A 1 -42.77 22.58 -13.12
N SER A 2 -43.22 21.33 -13.12
CA SER A 2 -43.87 20.71 -11.96
C SER A 2 -42.88 20.62 -10.78
N SER A 3 -43.35 20.90 -9.55
CA SER A 3 -42.58 20.77 -8.30
C SER A 3 -41.92 19.38 -8.18
N SER A 4 -42.59 18.34 -8.66
CA SER A 4 -42.07 16.97 -8.71
C SER A 4 -40.85 16.80 -9.61
N LEU A 5 -40.79 17.53 -10.72
CA LEU A 5 -39.65 17.48 -11.65
C LEU A 5 -38.42 18.19 -11.05
N LEU A 6 -38.65 19.28 -10.30
CA LEU A 6 -37.59 20.00 -9.60
C LEU A 6 -36.97 19.16 -8.49
N LEU A 7 -37.81 18.45 -7.72
CA LEU A 7 -37.37 17.52 -6.68
C LEU A 7 -36.57 16.34 -7.25
N LEU A 8 -36.99 15.80 -8.40
CA LEU A 8 -36.28 14.71 -9.08
C LEU A 8 -34.90 15.15 -9.60
N LEU A 9 -34.81 16.36 -10.13
CA LEU A 9 -33.54 16.94 -10.57
C LEU A 9 -32.62 17.19 -9.38
N LEU A 10 -33.13 17.72 -8.26
CA LEU A 10 -32.32 17.92 -7.05
C LEU A 10 -31.78 16.59 -6.51
N SER A 11 -32.60 15.55 -6.41
CA SER A 11 -32.16 14.25 -5.89
C SER A 11 -31.13 13.58 -6.80
N LEU A 12 -31.26 13.71 -8.12
CA LEU A 12 -30.27 13.22 -9.08
C LEU A 12 -28.93 13.95 -8.95
N ASN A 13 -28.95 15.28 -8.81
CA ASN A 13 -27.74 16.08 -8.62
C ASN A 13 -27.04 15.73 -7.29
N ILE A 14 -27.79 15.59 -6.19
CA ILE A 14 -27.23 15.17 -4.90
C ILE A 14 -26.59 13.78 -5.01
N SER A 15 -27.26 12.84 -5.70
CA SER A 15 -26.73 11.49 -5.91
C SER A 15 -25.43 11.51 -6.71
N LEU A 16 -25.38 12.29 -7.80
CA LEU A 16 -24.18 12.47 -8.61
C LEU A 16 -23.01 13.09 -7.81
N VAL A 17 -23.29 14.08 -6.97
CA VAL A 17 -22.29 14.70 -6.09
C VAL A 17 -21.76 13.69 -5.06
N LEU A 18 -22.63 12.88 -4.45
CA LEU A 18 -22.22 11.83 -3.50
C LEU A 18 -21.36 10.75 -4.16
N LEU A 19 -21.70 10.32 -5.38
CA LEU A 19 -20.90 9.38 -6.17
C LEU A 19 -19.52 9.94 -6.55
N ALA A 20 -19.45 11.22 -6.94
CA ALA A 20 -18.19 11.89 -7.23
C ALA A 20 -17.30 12.01 -5.99
N TYR A 21 -17.89 12.28 -4.82
CA TYR A 21 -17.16 12.34 -3.54
C TYR A 21 -16.61 10.98 -3.12
N ALA A 22 -17.38 9.90 -3.30
CA ALA A 22 -16.93 8.53 -2.99
C ALA A 22 -15.80 8.07 -3.93
N ALA A 23 -15.79 8.55 -5.18
CA ALA A 23 -14.69 8.31 -6.11
C ALA A 23 -13.42 9.14 -5.81
N HIS A 24 -13.53 10.17 -4.95
CA HIS A 24 -12.41 11.00 -4.50
C HIS A 24 -11.73 10.43 -3.24
N GLU A 25 -11.84 9.12 -2.99
CA GLU A 25 -10.77 8.42 -2.28
C GLU A 25 -9.58 8.39 -3.24
N THR A 26 -8.58 9.23 -3.00
CA THR A 26 -7.33 9.19 -3.77
C THR A 26 -6.77 7.77 -3.68
N ALA A 27 -6.78 7.06 -4.80
CA ALA A 27 -6.27 5.70 -4.86
C ALA A 27 -4.88 5.65 -4.21
N PRO A 28 -4.59 4.62 -3.39
CA PRO A 28 -3.29 4.51 -2.75
C PRO A 28 -2.19 4.54 -3.82
N LYS A 29 -1.10 5.27 -3.53
CA LYS A 29 0.09 5.27 -4.38
C LYS A 29 0.55 3.82 -4.56
N GLY A 30 1.07 3.49 -5.74
CA GLY A 30 1.37 2.12 -6.06
C GLY A 30 2.57 1.92 -6.94
N VAL A 31 2.99 0.66 -7.01
CA VAL A 31 3.99 0.15 -7.95
C VAL A 31 3.35 -0.88 -8.86
N ASP A 32 3.76 -0.85 -10.12
CA ASP A 32 3.33 -1.75 -11.17
C ASP A 32 4.47 -1.92 -12.20
N PRO A 33 4.33 -2.79 -13.21
CA PRO A 33 5.40 -3.01 -14.18
C PRO A 33 5.78 -1.78 -15.01
N GLU A 34 4.88 -0.79 -15.15
CA GLU A 34 5.14 0.45 -15.87
C GLU A 34 5.78 1.51 -14.95
N ASN A 35 5.46 1.46 -13.65
CA ASN A 35 5.97 2.34 -12.61
C ASN A 35 6.56 1.49 -11.46
N PRO A 36 7.75 0.89 -11.67
CA PRO A 36 8.24 -0.20 -10.81
C PRO A 36 8.84 0.26 -9.50
N VAL A 37 9.06 1.56 -9.28
CA VAL A 37 9.76 2.08 -8.08
C VAL A 37 8.96 3.23 -7.48
N LEU A 38 8.77 3.19 -6.16
CA LEU A 38 8.10 4.23 -5.39
C LEU A 38 8.79 4.46 -4.06
N ASP A 39 9.13 5.72 -3.77
CA ASP A 39 9.57 6.14 -2.44
C ASP A 39 8.38 6.55 -1.57
N VAL A 40 8.36 6.04 -0.35
CA VAL A 40 7.22 6.11 0.56
C VAL A 40 7.70 6.62 1.90
N THR A 41 7.11 7.72 2.37
CA THR A 41 7.37 8.27 3.71
C THR A 41 6.13 8.04 4.57
N PRO A 42 6.17 7.15 5.56
CA PRO A 42 5.04 6.89 6.43
C PRO A 42 4.53 8.14 7.16
N SER A 43 3.22 8.33 7.15
CA SER A 43 2.56 9.48 7.79
C SER A 43 2.20 9.14 9.24
N PRO A 44 2.24 10.11 10.18
CA PRO A 44 1.84 9.84 11.56
C PRO A 44 0.39 9.34 11.62
N LEU A 45 0.18 8.20 12.27
CA LEU A 45 -1.14 7.62 12.46
C LEU A 45 -1.67 8.02 13.83
N TYR A 46 -2.55 9.01 13.85
CA TYR A 46 -3.20 9.50 15.06
C TYR A 46 -4.43 8.65 15.38
N GLY A 47 -4.30 7.72 16.32
CA GLY A 47 -5.41 6.86 16.74
C GLY A 47 -5.05 6.01 17.95
N LYS A 48 -6.06 5.64 18.75
CA LYS A 48 -5.92 4.81 19.95
C LYS A 48 -5.68 3.35 19.53
N LEU A 49 -4.43 3.00 19.22
CA LEU A 49 -4.04 1.61 18.99
C LEU A 49 -3.97 0.88 20.33
N SER A 50 -5.07 0.22 20.66
CA SER A 50 -5.22 -0.67 21.81
C SER A 50 -4.33 -1.90 21.61
N GLY A 51 -3.22 -2.01 22.35
CA GLY A 51 -2.49 -3.29 22.43
C GLY A 51 -1.01 -3.23 22.82
N LEU A 52 -0.31 -2.11 22.59
CA LEU A 52 1.09 -1.97 23.00
C LEU A 52 1.19 -0.87 24.07
N GLY A 53 1.53 -1.27 25.29
CA GLY A 53 1.57 -0.39 26.47
C GLY A 53 2.71 0.63 26.51
N SER A 54 2.98 1.35 25.42
CA SER A 54 3.99 2.41 25.37
C SER A 54 3.54 3.59 24.50
N LYS A 55 4.02 4.78 24.85
CA LYS A 55 3.84 6.07 24.16
C LYS A 55 4.52 6.12 22.78
N ASP A 56 4.59 5.03 22.04
CA ASP A 56 5.33 5.00 20.78
C ASP A 56 4.48 5.63 19.67
N ILE A 57 5.03 6.67 19.05
CA ILE A 57 4.45 7.31 17.87
C ILE A 57 4.53 6.30 16.72
N LEU A 58 3.41 6.09 16.04
CA LEU A 58 3.31 5.17 14.92
C LEU A 58 3.13 5.95 13.63
N TYR A 59 3.90 5.57 12.61
CA TYR A 59 3.77 6.11 11.27
C TYR A 59 3.41 4.99 10.33
N CYS A 60 2.49 5.26 9.41
CA CYS A 60 1.93 4.27 8.52
C CYS A 60 1.68 4.81 7.12
N GLU A 61 1.85 3.94 6.13
CA GLU A 61 1.47 4.20 4.75
C GLU A 61 1.15 2.90 4.04
N ARG A 62 0.24 2.97 3.06
CA ARG A 62 -0.16 1.82 2.24
C ARG A 62 0.29 2.01 0.81
N VAL A 63 0.87 0.96 0.24
CA VAL A 63 1.26 0.89 -1.17
C VAL A 63 0.43 -0.16 -1.88
N ARG A 64 -0.22 0.21 -2.98
CA ARG A 64 -0.83 -0.76 -3.89
C ARG A 64 0.25 -1.39 -4.76
N VAL A 65 0.29 -2.71 -4.81
CA VAL A 65 1.27 -3.47 -5.58
C VAL A 65 0.49 -4.33 -6.57
N SER A 66 0.52 -3.93 -7.85
CA SER A 66 -0.25 -4.58 -8.90
C SER A 66 0.67 -5.16 -9.96
N GLY A 67 0.42 -6.40 -10.36
CA GLY A 67 1.02 -6.96 -11.56
C GLY A 67 0.41 -6.37 -12.84
N HIS A 68 0.56 -7.09 -13.95
CA HIS A 68 -0.07 -6.75 -15.22
C HIS A 68 -1.60 -6.75 -15.13
N SER A 69 -2.22 -5.87 -15.91
CA SER A 69 -3.66 -5.96 -16.18
C SER A 69 -3.97 -7.27 -16.88
N ARG A 70 -5.05 -7.95 -16.46
CA ARG A 70 -5.57 -9.16 -17.12
C ARG A 70 -5.99 -8.92 -18.57
N LEU A 71 -6.20 -7.66 -18.96
CA LEU A 71 -6.54 -7.28 -20.33
C LEU A 71 -5.31 -7.27 -21.27
N LYS A 72 -4.08 -7.27 -20.72
CA LYS A 72 -2.86 -7.38 -21.52
C LYS A 72 -2.55 -8.86 -21.83
N LEU A 73 -3.00 -9.30 -23.00
CA LEU A 73 -2.88 -10.68 -23.50
C LEU A 73 -1.45 -11.15 -23.84
N GLN A 74 -0.43 -10.28 -23.77
CA GLN A 74 0.95 -10.56 -24.19
C GLN A 74 1.98 -10.65 -23.04
N SER A 75 1.57 -10.81 -21.78
CA SER A 75 2.51 -10.93 -20.67
C SER A 75 3.07 -12.36 -20.53
N TYR A 76 4.38 -12.53 -20.74
CA TYR A 76 5.11 -13.81 -20.59
C TYR A 76 5.94 -13.93 -19.30
N ALA A 77 5.98 -12.90 -18.44
CA ALA A 77 6.67 -12.98 -17.17
C ALA A 77 6.07 -14.14 -16.32
N ASN A 78 6.82 -14.67 -15.35
CA ASN A 78 6.32 -15.77 -14.49
C ASN A 78 5.75 -15.25 -13.17
N SER A 79 6.43 -14.26 -12.59
CA SER A 79 6.04 -13.57 -11.36
C SER A 79 6.86 -12.29 -11.21
N PHE A 80 6.44 -11.43 -10.29
CA PHE A 80 7.20 -10.27 -9.88
C PHE A 80 7.82 -10.48 -8.50
N ARG A 81 9.05 -10.03 -8.34
CA ARG A 81 9.69 -9.83 -7.05
C ARG A 81 9.44 -8.41 -6.59
N VAL A 82 8.81 -8.29 -5.43
CA VAL A 82 8.58 -7.03 -4.74
C VAL A 82 9.62 -6.90 -3.65
N THR A 83 10.23 -5.73 -3.53
CA THR A 83 11.26 -5.45 -2.52
C THR A 83 10.91 -4.16 -1.78
N LEU A 84 11.37 -4.07 -0.54
CA LEU A 84 11.32 -2.86 0.25
C LEU A 84 12.67 -2.67 0.92
N SER A 85 13.27 -1.50 0.75
CA SER A 85 14.54 -1.13 1.37
C SER A 85 14.44 0.23 2.06
N PRO A 86 14.95 0.40 3.28
CA PRO A 86 15.02 1.70 3.93
C PRO A 86 16.01 2.63 3.21
N SER A 87 15.69 3.92 3.16
CA SER A 87 16.60 4.95 2.65
C SER A 87 17.87 5.04 3.49
N LEU A 88 18.97 5.51 2.88
CA LEU A 88 20.28 5.65 3.53
C LEU A 88 20.27 6.57 4.77
N VAL A 89 19.27 7.45 4.89
CA VAL A 89 19.11 8.32 6.06
C VAL A 89 18.62 7.57 7.29
N ILE A 90 18.05 6.36 7.14
CA ILE A 90 17.60 5.51 8.24
C ILE A 90 18.76 4.59 8.65
N PRO A 91 19.35 4.78 9.85
CA PRO A 91 20.46 3.94 10.32
C PRO A 91 20.06 2.47 10.43
N GLU A 92 21.00 1.56 10.15
CA GLU A 92 20.77 0.10 10.15
C GLU A 92 20.18 -0.42 11.47
N ARG A 93 20.63 0.13 12.61
CA ARG A 93 20.09 -0.17 13.95
C ARG A 93 18.58 0.08 14.10
N LEU A 94 17.99 0.89 13.23
CA LEU A 94 16.55 1.21 13.23
C LEU A 94 15.75 0.38 12.22
N HIS A 95 16.39 -0.38 11.33
CA HIS A 95 15.68 -1.19 10.33
C HIS A 95 14.71 -2.19 10.97
N GLY A 96 15.09 -2.73 12.14
CA GLY A 96 14.24 -3.63 12.93
C GLY A 96 12.95 -3.00 13.47
N ARG A 97 12.80 -1.69 13.38
CA ARG A 97 11.58 -0.95 13.77
C ARG A 97 10.65 -0.67 12.59
N ILE A 98 11.04 -1.07 11.38
CA ILE A 98 10.21 -1.03 10.19
C ILE A 98 9.51 -2.38 10.09
N GLN A 99 8.19 -2.35 10.17
CA GLN A 99 7.34 -3.52 10.00
C GLN A 99 6.52 -3.38 8.73
N ILE A 100 6.30 -4.51 8.07
CA ILE A 100 5.55 -4.59 6.83
C ILE A 100 4.45 -5.65 6.95
N CYS A 101 3.33 -5.42 6.30
CA CYS A 101 2.28 -6.41 6.11
C CYS A 101 1.90 -6.45 4.63
N PHE A 102 1.98 -7.64 4.02
CA PHE A 102 1.69 -7.81 2.59
C PHE A 102 0.46 -8.69 2.41
N HIS A 103 -0.68 -8.07 2.11
CA HIS A 103 -2.01 -8.71 2.16
C HIS A 103 -2.84 -8.43 0.90
N ARG A 104 -3.93 -9.18 0.72
CA ARG A 104 -4.87 -9.02 -0.42
C ARG A 104 -6.10 -8.16 -0.10
N ASN A 105 -6.42 -8.00 1.18
CA ASN A 105 -7.66 -7.36 1.59
C ASN A 105 -7.59 -5.83 1.44
N ALA A 106 -8.20 -5.28 0.39
CA ALA A 106 -8.29 -3.85 0.15
C ALA A 106 -9.10 -3.11 1.24
N SER A 107 -10.08 -3.79 1.83
CA SER A 107 -10.99 -3.24 2.85
C SER A 107 -10.38 -3.23 4.26
N LEU A 108 -9.17 -3.77 4.44
CA LEU A 108 -8.49 -3.71 5.73
C LEU A 108 -8.06 -2.27 5.99
N ASN A 109 -8.32 -1.73 7.19
CA ASN A 109 -7.86 -0.38 7.52
C ASN A 109 -6.32 -0.28 7.48
N LEU A 110 -5.80 0.92 7.24
CA LEU A 110 -4.36 1.19 7.19
C LEU A 110 -3.67 0.67 8.46
N CYS A 111 -2.66 -0.18 8.32
CA CYS A 111 -1.88 -0.76 9.42
C CYS A 111 -2.71 -1.56 10.45
N HIS A 112 -3.82 -2.17 10.04
CA HIS A 112 -4.65 -3.01 10.92
C HIS A 112 -4.49 -4.52 10.68
N CYS A 113 -3.38 -4.96 10.06
CA CYS A 113 -3.08 -6.39 9.95
C CYS A 113 -2.97 -7.07 11.32
N GLY A 114 -3.30 -8.37 11.35
CA GLY A 114 -3.16 -9.19 12.55
C GLY A 114 -1.70 -9.23 13.04
N MET A 115 -1.49 -9.45 14.34
CA MET A 115 -0.15 -9.40 14.95
C MET A 115 0.87 -10.32 14.24
N ASP A 116 0.45 -11.53 13.84
CA ASP A 116 1.33 -12.53 13.22
C ASP A 116 1.61 -12.27 11.72
N GLU A 117 0.84 -11.38 11.10
CA GLU A 117 0.98 -11.01 9.69
C GLU A 117 2.10 -9.98 9.47
N TRP A 118 2.44 -9.22 10.51
CA TRP A 118 3.53 -8.25 10.47
C TRP A 118 4.89 -8.95 10.41
N LYS A 119 5.75 -8.48 9.50
CA LYS A 119 7.14 -8.91 9.37
C LYS A 119 8.07 -7.71 9.58
N THR A 120 9.18 -7.93 10.26
CA THR A 120 10.20 -6.90 10.43
C THR A 120 11.16 -6.89 9.25
N VAL A 121 11.59 -5.70 8.82
CA VAL A 121 12.69 -5.56 7.85
C VAL A 121 14.01 -5.91 8.53
N GLN A 122 14.64 -6.98 8.08
CA GLN A 122 15.93 -7.43 8.59
C GLN A 122 17.04 -7.07 7.60
N LYS A 123 18.19 -6.60 8.10
CA LYS A 123 19.38 -6.29 7.27
C LYS A 123 19.11 -5.34 6.09
N GLY A 124 18.18 -4.40 6.26
CA GLY A 124 17.88 -3.37 5.26
C GLY A 124 17.13 -3.82 4.02
N LEU A 125 16.63 -5.06 3.94
CA LEU A 125 15.85 -5.51 2.79
C LEU A 125 14.74 -6.47 3.19
N TRP A 126 13.54 -6.22 2.68
CA TRP A 126 12.45 -7.19 2.63
C TRP A 126 12.13 -7.52 1.17
N ASN A 127 11.70 -8.75 0.91
CA ASN A 127 11.19 -9.13 -0.41
C ASN A 127 10.09 -10.18 -0.34
N SER A 128 9.24 -10.20 -1.36
CA SER A 128 8.20 -11.22 -1.58
C SER A 128 7.92 -11.41 -3.06
N VAL A 129 7.20 -12.47 -3.40
CA VAL A 129 6.80 -12.79 -4.76
C VAL A 129 5.32 -12.47 -4.95
N LEU A 130 5.00 -11.77 -6.03
CA LEU A 130 3.66 -11.45 -6.50
C LEU A 130 3.41 -12.20 -7.82
N SER A 131 2.26 -12.86 -7.94
CA SER A 131 1.88 -13.47 -9.21
C SER A 131 1.54 -12.40 -10.26
N LEU A 132 1.67 -12.74 -11.53
CA LEU A 132 1.65 -11.79 -12.67
C LEU A 132 0.46 -10.85 -12.74
N PHE A 133 -0.72 -11.35 -12.36
CA PHE A 133 -1.99 -10.63 -12.44
C PHE A 133 -2.60 -10.47 -11.04
N ASP A 134 -1.80 -10.67 -10.00
CA ASP A 134 -2.21 -10.50 -8.62
C ASP A 134 -2.11 -9.02 -8.25
N GLU A 135 -2.96 -8.63 -7.31
CA GLU A 135 -2.95 -7.32 -6.70
C GLU A 135 -2.91 -7.50 -5.19
N ARG A 136 -2.01 -6.77 -4.54
CA ARG A 136 -1.83 -6.79 -3.10
C ARG A 136 -1.55 -5.40 -2.57
N TYR A 137 -1.65 -5.29 -1.25
CA TYR A 137 -1.41 -4.08 -0.49
C TYR A 137 -0.24 -4.33 0.46
N LEU A 138 0.69 -3.40 0.48
CA LEU A 138 1.85 -3.38 1.36
C LEU A 138 1.68 -2.24 2.35
N ASP A 139 1.30 -2.58 3.58
CA ASP A 139 1.29 -1.64 4.69
C ASP A 139 2.69 -1.56 5.28
N VAL A 140 3.23 -0.36 5.39
CA VAL A 140 4.53 -0.06 5.99
C VAL A 140 4.30 0.71 7.28
N LYS A 141 4.87 0.22 8.37
CA LYS A 141 4.71 0.77 9.72
C LYS A 141 6.06 1.05 10.33
N PHE A 142 6.29 2.28 10.78
CA PHE A 142 7.44 2.65 11.60
C PHE A 142 7.03 2.72 13.07
N ILE A 143 7.84 2.14 13.94
CA ILE A 143 7.63 2.15 15.38
C ILE A 143 8.61 3.12 16.04
N GLY A 144 8.07 4.17 16.67
CA GLY A 144 8.82 5.26 17.28
C GLY A 144 9.25 6.32 16.27
N GLU A 145 10.05 7.28 16.73
CA GLU A 145 10.54 8.39 15.91
C GLU A 145 11.61 7.92 14.91
N ILE A 146 11.17 7.60 13.69
CA ILE A 146 12.03 7.26 12.56
C ILE A 146 11.74 8.27 11.46
N HIS A 147 12.79 8.96 10.99
CA HIS A 147 12.69 9.91 9.89
C HIS A 147 13.34 9.31 8.64
N GLY A 148 12.65 9.45 7.50
CA GLY A 148 13.11 8.97 6.21
C GLY A 148 12.02 8.23 5.46
N SER A 149 12.38 7.71 4.29
CA SER A 149 11.51 6.94 3.43
C SER A 149 11.97 5.49 3.32
N VAL A 150 11.10 4.65 2.80
CA VAL A 150 11.45 3.35 2.22
C VAL A 150 11.22 3.39 0.72
N THR A 151 12.03 2.68 -0.04
CA THR A 151 11.84 2.46 -1.46
C THR A 151 11.18 1.10 -1.65
N VAL A 152 10.01 1.09 -2.29
CA VAL A 152 9.33 -0.12 -2.76
C VAL A 152 9.65 -0.29 -4.23
N ALA A 153 10.16 -1.46 -4.61
CA ALA A 153 10.51 -1.74 -6.00
C ALA A 153 9.97 -3.10 -6.47
N MET A 154 9.59 -3.17 -7.74
CA MET A 154 9.11 -4.35 -8.44
C MET A 154 10.05 -4.71 -9.59
N ALA A 155 10.39 -5.99 -9.72
CA ALA A 155 11.14 -6.52 -10.86
C ALA A 155 10.56 -7.88 -11.29
N GLU A 156 10.68 -8.23 -12.57
CA GLU A 156 10.29 -9.55 -13.05
C GLU A 156 11.26 -10.63 -12.52
N ASP A 157 10.72 -11.75 -12.05
CA ASP A 157 11.51 -12.91 -11.64
C ASP A 157 11.80 -13.76 -12.89
N ILE A 158 12.93 -13.49 -13.54
CA ILE A 158 13.38 -14.26 -14.70
C ILE A 158 13.96 -15.57 -14.19
N LYS A 159 13.26 -16.70 -14.42
CA LYS A 159 13.90 -18.02 -14.24
C LYS A 159 15.01 -18.14 -15.28
N GLY A 160 16.25 -18.29 -14.82
CA GLY A 160 17.38 -18.64 -15.69
C GLY A 160 17.11 -19.94 -16.46
N PRO A 161 17.79 -20.18 -17.59
CA PRO A 161 17.63 -21.43 -18.32
C PRO A 161 18.05 -22.60 -17.43
N THR A 162 17.13 -23.54 -17.24
CA THR A 162 17.38 -24.86 -16.63
C THR A 162 18.11 -25.78 -17.58
#